data_AF-A0A4U0PRP4-F1
#
_entry.id   AF-A0A4U0PRP4-F1
#
_cell.length_a   1.000
_cell.length_b   1.000
_cell.length_c   1.000
_cell.angle_alpha   90.00
_cell.angle_beta   90.00
_cell.angle_gamma   90.00
#
_symmetry.space_group_name_H-M   'P 1'
#
loop_
_entity.id
_entity.type
_entity.pdbx_description
1 polymer ?
#
loop_
_entity_poly.entity_id
_entity_poly.type
_entity_poly.pdbx_seq_one_letter_code
_entity_poly.pdbx_strand_id
1 'polypeptide(L)'
;MKRLLVATLLSPTLAWAADALYFDDFSQPSRAALQADGWVLRDGKGFPGVPAAQWWVEGITLRDDPAAPGNRLLALAAETDGSGGSTRQAQLCHQRHYLDGTYAVRIHFTDQPVSGPNGDEVVQTFYTLGAWGEPFYSEFDHEYLPNGGWGHVGPTLTLNKWESRPFPPGGEPIAVSGKVAGSFAGWHTLVLHARAGELRFFVDGKPAVTHTRNGQPPVLMSMNFNLWFVADHLAPSRAPRRWEQEVDWVLHVADQWWSTEQVSRHVAEWRKAGQRRLDTMKPKPPVPPSLCEL
;
A
#
# COMPACT_ATOMS: atom_id res chain seq x y z
N MET A 1 -42.38 -57.15 -6.19
CA MET A 1 -41.97 -56.01 -5.35
C MET A 1 -40.63 -55.50 -5.85
N LYS A 2 -40.61 -54.36 -6.56
CA LYS A 2 -39.39 -53.76 -7.14
C LYS A 2 -38.59 -53.07 -6.03
N ARG A 3 -37.34 -53.46 -5.82
CA ARG A 3 -36.40 -52.79 -4.91
C ARG A 3 -35.97 -51.47 -5.57
N LEU A 4 -36.34 -50.35 -4.95
CA LEU A 4 -35.93 -49.02 -5.36
C LEU A 4 -34.52 -48.78 -4.78
N LEU A 5 -33.49 -48.72 -5.63
CA LEU A 5 -32.19 -48.20 -5.23
C LEU A 5 -32.29 -46.67 -5.13
N VAL A 6 -32.19 -46.15 -3.92
CA VAL A 6 -31.96 -44.72 -3.68
C VAL A 6 -30.48 -44.47 -3.90
N ALA A 7 -30.14 -43.85 -5.03
CA ALA A 7 -28.81 -43.35 -5.28
C ALA A 7 -28.67 -41.98 -4.60
N THR A 8 -27.94 -41.95 -3.47
CA THR A 8 -27.58 -40.71 -2.79
C THR A 8 -26.51 -40.02 -3.63
N LEU A 9 -26.91 -39.02 -4.41
CA LEU A 9 -25.99 -38.11 -5.10
C LEU A 9 -25.30 -37.25 -4.03
N LEU A 10 -24.10 -37.65 -3.61
CA LEU A 10 -23.18 -36.77 -2.91
C LEU A 10 -22.76 -35.66 -3.89
N SER A 11 -23.35 -34.47 -3.73
CA SER A 11 -22.83 -33.27 -4.37
C SER A 11 -21.38 -33.07 -3.91
N PRO A 12 -20.40 -32.98 -4.84
CA PRO A 12 -19.07 -32.55 -4.45
C PRO A 12 -19.20 -31.10 -4.02
N THR A 13 -19.10 -30.83 -2.73
CA THR A 13 -18.71 -29.51 -2.26
C THR A 13 -17.33 -29.27 -2.85
N LEU A 14 -17.25 -28.47 -3.92
CA LEU A 14 -16.02 -27.82 -4.31
C LEU A 14 -15.58 -27.04 -3.08
N ALA A 15 -14.66 -27.62 -2.31
CA ALA A 15 -13.92 -26.89 -1.31
C ALA A 15 -13.15 -25.84 -2.10
N TRP A 16 -13.69 -24.63 -2.15
CA TRP A 16 -12.90 -23.47 -2.50
C TRP A 16 -11.71 -23.55 -1.54
N ALA A 17 -10.50 -23.71 -2.08
CA ALA A 17 -9.31 -23.59 -1.26
C ALA A 17 -9.48 -22.26 -0.55
N ALA A 18 -9.63 -22.28 0.78
CA ALA A 18 -9.91 -21.06 1.52
C ALA A 18 -8.89 -20.02 1.07
N ASP A 19 -9.36 -18.96 0.44
CA ASP A 19 -8.48 -17.99 -0.20
C ASP A 19 -7.48 -17.52 0.86
N ALA A 20 -6.20 -17.74 0.59
CA ALA A 20 -5.15 -17.23 1.46
C ALA A 20 -5.11 -15.72 1.23
N LEU A 21 -5.66 -14.97 2.19
CA LEU A 21 -5.83 -13.54 2.08
C LEU A 21 -5.49 -12.85 3.39
N TYR A 22 -5.13 -11.59 3.25
CA TYR A 22 -5.05 -10.63 4.34
C TYR A 22 -5.91 -9.43 4.01
N PHE A 23 -6.77 -9.01 4.93
CA PHE A 23 -7.61 -7.82 4.84
C PHE A 23 -7.56 -7.05 6.15
N ASP A 24 -7.45 -5.73 6.07
CA ASP A 24 -7.58 -4.81 7.21
C ASP A 24 -8.32 -3.55 6.76
N ASP A 25 -9.38 -3.19 7.48
CA ASP A 25 -10.17 -1.97 7.26
C ASP A 25 -9.85 -0.85 8.26
N PHE A 26 -8.75 -0.99 9.00
CA PHE A 26 -8.24 0.01 9.93
C PHE A 26 -9.22 0.37 11.08
N SER A 27 -10.18 -0.50 11.39
CA SER A 27 -11.12 -0.31 12.51
C SER A 27 -10.50 -0.47 13.90
N GLN A 28 -9.17 -0.63 14.04
CA GLN A 28 -8.53 -0.74 15.35
C GLN A 28 -8.84 0.50 16.20
N PRO A 29 -9.00 0.35 17.53
CA PRO A 29 -9.36 1.48 18.40
C PRO A 29 -8.19 2.43 18.68
N SER A 30 -6.95 1.98 18.47
CA SER A 30 -5.74 2.75 18.81
C SER A 30 -4.53 2.33 17.98
N ARG A 31 -3.50 3.18 17.95
CA ARG A 31 -2.17 2.84 17.38
C ARG A 31 -1.57 1.58 18.01
N ALA A 32 -1.76 1.38 19.32
CA ALA A 32 -1.27 0.19 20.01
C ALA A 32 -1.96 -1.09 19.51
N ALA A 33 -3.27 -1.04 19.23
CA ALA A 33 -3.99 -2.16 18.63
C ALA A 33 -3.57 -2.39 17.18
N LEU A 34 -3.34 -1.32 16.41
CA LEU A 34 -2.77 -1.40 15.05
C LEU A 34 -1.39 -2.10 15.06
N GLN A 35 -0.53 -1.76 16.03
CA GLN A 35 0.76 -2.43 16.21
C GLN A 35 0.62 -3.90 16.59
N ALA A 36 -0.29 -4.22 17.52
CA ALA A 36 -0.56 -5.60 17.92
C ALA A 36 -1.06 -6.46 16.75
N ASP A 37 -1.73 -5.85 15.76
CA ASP A 37 -2.23 -6.50 14.54
C ASP A 37 -1.18 -6.66 13.43
N GLY A 38 0.07 -6.24 13.68
CA GLY A 38 1.21 -6.47 12.80
C GLY A 38 1.65 -5.26 11.97
N TRP A 39 1.22 -4.05 12.33
CA TRP A 39 1.70 -2.83 11.69
C TRP A 39 2.87 -2.19 12.45
N VAL A 40 3.86 -1.69 11.73
CA VAL A 40 5.01 -0.94 12.25
C VAL A 40 4.79 0.53 11.92
N LEU A 41 4.74 1.37 12.96
CA LEU A 41 4.71 2.82 12.83
C LEU A 41 6.16 3.30 12.87
N ARG A 42 6.64 3.86 11.77
CA ARG A 42 8.02 4.31 11.66
C ARG A 42 8.27 5.52 12.55
N ASP A 43 9.39 5.50 13.28
CA ASP A 43 9.93 6.63 14.04
C ASP A 43 11.38 6.91 13.61
N GLY A 44 11.90 8.07 14.00
CA GLY A 44 13.30 8.41 13.87
C GLY A 44 13.64 9.12 12.56
N LYS A 45 14.85 8.91 12.07
CA LYS A 45 15.37 9.54 10.83
C LYS A 45 15.71 8.46 9.83
N GLY A 46 15.81 8.83 8.56
CA GLY A 46 16.22 7.91 7.50
C GLY A 46 15.69 8.36 6.16
N PHE A 47 16.00 7.58 5.13
CA PHE A 47 15.51 7.84 3.79
C PHE A 47 14.13 7.21 3.57
N PRO A 48 13.39 7.60 2.52
CA PRO A 48 13.63 8.75 1.65
C PRO A 48 13.18 10.09 2.27
N GLY A 49 13.54 11.19 1.60
CA GLY A 49 13.01 12.52 1.88
C GLY A 49 14.05 13.53 2.36
N VAL A 50 13.54 14.62 2.94
CA VAL A 50 14.33 15.80 3.25
C VAL A 50 15.40 15.50 4.31
N PRO A 51 16.67 15.91 4.12
CA PRO A 51 17.70 15.75 5.13
C PRO A 51 17.29 16.35 6.48
N ALA A 52 17.55 15.60 7.56
CA ALA A 52 17.17 15.93 8.93
C ALA A 52 15.66 15.90 9.26
N ALA A 53 14.80 15.52 8.31
CA ALA A 53 13.39 15.23 8.59
C ALA A 53 13.26 14.05 9.56
N GLN A 54 12.10 13.99 10.22
CA GLN A 54 11.73 12.93 11.14
C GLN A 54 10.54 12.14 10.62
N TRP A 55 10.59 10.81 10.72
CA TRP A 55 9.43 9.95 10.65
C TRP A 55 8.69 10.02 11.98
N TRP A 56 7.43 10.43 11.92
CA TRP A 56 6.68 10.94 13.06
C TRP A 56 5.46 10.07 13.35
N VAL A 57 5.53 9.33 14.47
CA VAL A 57 4.49 8.36 14.86
C VAL A 57 3.14 9.01 15.18
N GLU A 58 3.10 10.26 15.67
CA GLU A 58 1.84 10.99 15.85
C GLU A 58 1.25 11.51 14.53
N GLY A 59 2.01 11.47 13.43
CA GLY A 59 1.49 11.67 12.08
C GLY A 59 0.60 10.53 11.59
N ILE A 60 0.57 9.38 12.29
CA ILE A 60 -0.25 8.22 11.96
C ILE A 60 -1.42 8.16 12.93
N THR A 61 -2.65 8.25 12.42
CA THR A 61 -3.86 8.27 13.25
C THR A 61 -4.94 7.36 12.70
N LEU A 62 -5.86 6.93 13.57
CA LEU A 62 -7.08 6.22 13.22
C LEU A 62 -8.26 7.13 13.52
N ARG A 63 -8.99 7.53 12.48
CA ARG A 63 -10.05 8.55 12.53
C ARG A 63 -11.38 7.92 12.21
N ASP A 64 -12.45 8.42 12.81
CA ASP A 64 -13.79 7.98 12.41
C ASP A 64 -14.10 8.54 11.03
N ASP A 65 -14.66 7.70 10.17
CA ASP A 65 -15.04 8.10 8.82
C ASP A 65 -16.32 8.98 8.89
N PRO A 66 -16.25 10.28 8.51
CA PRO A 66 -17.41 11.15 8.56
C PRO A 66 -18.50 10.74 7.55
N ALA A 67 -18.15 10.01 6.49
CA ALA A 67 -19.08 9.55 5.47
C ALA A 67 -19.73 8.19 5.82
N ALA A 68 -19.13 7.41 6.71
CA ALA A 68 -19.61 6.08 7.09
C ALA A 68 -19.51 5.85 8.62
N PRO A 69 -20.59 6.14 9.39
CA PRO A 69 -20.59 5.93 10.83
C PRO A 69 -20.21 4.51 11.23
N GLY A 70 -19.23 4.38 12.13
CA GLY A 70 -18.72 3.10 12.60
C GLY A 70 -17.60 2.50 11.76
N ASN A 71 -17.25 3.13 10.62
CA ASN A 71 -16.00 2.90 9.89
C ASN A 71 -14.89 3.80 10.45
N ARG A 72 -13.64 3.37 10.31
CA ARG A 72 -12.48 4.21 10.61
C ARG A 72 -11.53 4.23 9.42
N LEU A 73 -10.75 5.29 9.34
CA LEU A 73 -9.73 5.50 8.33
C LEU A 73 -8.36 5.53 8.99
N LEU A 74 -7.38 4.91 8.36
CA LEU A 74 -5.97 5.22 8.61
C LEU A 74 -5.66 6.56 7.95
N ALA A 75 -5.12 7.50 8.71
CA ALA A 75 -4.67 8.79 8.19
C ALA A 75 -3.19 9.00 8.47
N LEU A 76 -2.43 9.30 7.42
CA LEU A 76 -1.02 9.72 7.47
C LEU A 76 -0.96 11.22 7.27
N ALA A 77 -0.09 11.88 8.04
CA ALA A 77 0.16 13.31 7.92
C ALA A 77 1.65 13.62 7.82
N ALA A 78 1.97 14.61 7.00
CA ALA A 78 3.31 15.18 6.91
C ALA A 78 3.25 16.70 7.05
N GLU A 79 4.27 17.27 7.68
CA GLU A 79 4.35 18.70 7.99
C GLU A 79 5.72 19.24 7.64
N THR A 80 5.77 20.50 7.20
CA THR A 80 7.04 21.20 6.98
C THR A 80 6.82 22.71 6.97
N ASP A 81 7.87 23.46 7.32
CA ASP A 81 7.99 24.90 7.06
C ASP A 81 9.04 25.19 5.97
N GLY A 82 9.40 24.21 5.15
CA GLY A 82 10.48 24.34 4.17
C GLY A 82 11.89 24.17 4.75
N SER A 83 12.04 23.77 6.02
CA SER A 83 13.32 23.35 6.60
C SER A 83 13.32 21.88 6.98
N GLY A 84 14.45 21.19 6.78
CA GLY A 84 14.58 19.77 7.14
C GLY A 84 14.32 19.50 8.62
N GLY A 85 14.84 20.35 9.53
CA GLY A 85 14.66 20.18 10.97
C GLY A 85 13.22 20.37 11.47
N SER A 86 12.34 21.01 10.70
CA SER A 86 10.90 21.12 10.99
C SER A 86 10.07 20.09 10.24
N THR A 87 10.69 19.35 9.30
CA THR A 87 9.98 18.44 8.41
C THR A 87 9.68 17.14 9.14
N ARG A 88 8.40 16.77 9.14
CA ARG A 88 7.88 15.52 9.67
C ARG A 88 7.16 14.76 8.56
N GLN A 89 7.41 13.47 8.47
CA GLN A 89 6.88 12.56 7.46
C GLN A 89 6.24 11.37 8.17
N ALA A 90 5.37 10.62 7.52
CA ALA A 90 4.71 9.45 8.12
C ALA A 90 4.90 8.21 7.25
N GLN A 91 5.20 7.08 7.89
CA GLN A 91 5.30 5.78 7.22
C GLN A 91 4.75 4.67 8.12
N LEU A 92 3.89 3.84 7.52
CA LEU A 92 3.30 2.66 8.13
C LEU A 92 3.66 1.44 7.28
N CYS A 93 4.21 0.41 7.89
CA CYS A 93 4.61 -0.81 7.20
C CYS A 93 3.98 -2.03 7.81
N HIS A 94 3.63 -3.02 6.99
CA HIS A 94 3.15 -4.29 7.52
C HIS A 94 4.30 -5.24 7.83
N GLN A 95 4.29 -5.88 9.00
CA GLN A 95 5.33 -6.83 9.42
C GLN A 95 5.31 -8.10 8.55
N ARG A 96 4.11 -8.59 8.20
CA ARG A 96 3.98 -9.76 7.33
C ARG A 96 4.33 -9.38 5.91
N HIS A 97 5.04 -10.29 5.25
CA HIS A 97 5.34 -10.22 3.83
C HIS A 97 4.50 -11.21 3.01
N TYR A 98 4.29 -10.86 1.75
CA TYR A 98 3.37 -11.46 0.80
C TYR A 98 4.10 -11.81 -0.51
N LEU A 99 3.54 -12.69 -1.32
CA LEU A 99 4.10 -13.06 -2.63
C LEU A 99 3.18 -12.56 -3.75
N ASP A 100 3.29 -13.14 -4.94
CA ASP A 100 2.40 -12.90 -6.06
C ASP A 100 0.91 -13.10 -5.70
N GLY A 101 0.05 -12.37 -6.38
CA GLY A 101 -1.38 -12.29 -6.09
C GLY A 101 -1.96 -10.92 -6.42
N THR A 102 -3.11 -10.64 -5.83
CA THR A 102 -3.75 -9.32 -5.88
C THR A 102 -3.35 -8.52 -4.65
N TYR A 103 -2.84 -7.32 -4.86
CA TYR A 103 -2.70 -6.28 -3.85
C TYR A 103 -3.72 -5.20 -4.17
N ALA A 104 -4.50 -4.77 -3.20
CA ALA A 104 -5.50 -3.73 -3.41
C ALA A 104 -5.60 -2.82 -2.20
N VAL A 105 -5.88 -1.55 -2.46
CA VAL A 105 -6.09 -0.53 -1.44
C VAL A 105 -7.20 0.42 -1.89
N ARG A 106 -7.99 0.91 -0.93
CA ARG A 106 -8.79 2.12 -1.13
C ARG A 106 -8.16 3.29 -0.38
N ILE A 107 -7.72 4.28 -1.14
CA ILE A 107 -6.86 5.37 -0.68
C ILE A 107 -7.43 6.71 -1.15
N HIS A 108 -7.32 7.74 -0.30
CA HIS A 108 -7.68 9.11 -0.59
C HIS A 108 -6.43 9.96 -0.75
N PHE A 109 -6.25 10.53 -1.94
CA PHE A 109 -5.16 11.47 -2.19
C PHE A 109 -5.62 12.93 -2.12
N THR A 110 -4.67 13.83 -1.87
CA THR A 110 -4.88 15.28 -1.85
C THR A 110 -4.01 16.00 -2.87
N ASP A 111 -4.55 17.03 -3.52
CA ASP A 111 -3.80 17.90 -4.46
C ASP A 111 -3.13 19.09 -3.78
N GLN A 112 -3.56 19.36 -2.55
CA GLN A 112 -3.20 20.55 -1.80
C GLN A 112 -3.02 20.15 -0.34
N PRO A 113 -2.17 20.86 0.42
CA PRO A 113 -2.10 20.67 1.85
C PRO A 113 -3.44 21.00 2.50
N VAL A 114 -3.79 20.27 3.57
CA VAL A 114 -4.99 20.55 4.38
C VAL A 114 -4.88 21.88 5.14
N SER A 115 -3.67 22.43 5.28
CA SER A 115 -3.43 23.78 5.77
C SER A 115 -2.08 24.32 5.29
N GLY A 116 -1.97 25.65 5.16
CA GLY A 116 -0.74 26.31 4.72
C GLY A 116 -0.58 26.40 3.20
N PRO A 117 0.55 26.95 2.72
CA PRO A 117 0.79 27.11 1.28
C PRO A 117 1.10 25.77 0.60
N ASN A 118 0.72 25.65 -0.68
CA ASN A 118 1.13 24.53 -1.52
C ASN A 118 2.48 24.80 -2.24
N GLY A 119 3.04 23.78 -2.89
CA GLY A 119 4.18 23.89 -3.81
C GLY A 119 5.32 22.91 -3.56
N ASP A 120 5.25 22.06 -2.53
CA ASP A 120 6.26 21.02 -2.30
C ASP A 120 6.09 19.87 -3.30
N GLU A 121 7.18 19.28 -3.75
CA GLU A 121 7.11 17.91 -4.28
C GLU A 121 6.84 16.96 -3.11
N VAL A 122 5.58 16.60 -2.96
CA VAL A 122 5.08 15.66 -1.96
C VAL A 122 4.74 14.34 -2.65
N VAL A 123 4.98 13.24 -1.94
CA VAL A 123 4.74 11.89 -2.44
C VAL A 123 3.77 11.18 -1.49
N GLN A 124 2.64 10.76 -2.06
CA GLN A 124 1.58 10.01 -1.38
C GLN A 124 1.57 8.57 -1.92
N THR A 125 1.80 7.56 -1.08
CA THR A 125 2.07 6.22 -1.60
C THR A 125 1.21 5.10 -1.00
N PHE A 126 1.04 4.09 -1.85
CA PHE A 126 0.89 2.69 -1.45
C PHE A 126 1.90 1.87 -2.24
N TYR A 127 2.71 1.08 -1.55
CA TYR A 127 3.76 0.30 -2.20
C TYR A 127 3.98 -1.04 -1.53
N THR A 128 4.62 -1.94 -2.28
CA THR A 128 5.13 -3.21 -1.74
C THR A 128 6.64 -3.20 -1.71
N LEU A 129 7.25 -3.68 -0.63
CA LEU A 129 8.71 -3.64 -0.46
C LEU A 129 9.27 -4.99 -0.02
N GLY A 130 10.27 -5.48 -0.77
CA GLY A 130 10.98 -6.73 -0.50
C GLY A 130 11.58 -6.80 0.91
N ALA A 131 11.63 -8.01 1.48
CA ALA A 131 12.15 -8.23 2.82
C ALA A 131 13.69 -8.16 2.88
N TRP A 132 14.26 -7.79 4.04
CA TRP A 132 15.72 -7.86 4.23
C TRP A 132 16.22 -9.31 4.15
N GLY A 133 17.39 -9.51 3.54
CA GLY A 133 18.05 -10.82 3.49
C GLY A 133 17.53 -11.78 2.43
N GLU A 134 16.56 -11.35 1.61
CA GLU A 134 16.15 -12.08 0.41
C GLU A 134 17.24 -11.99 -0.68
N PRO A 135 17.46 -13.07 -1.47
CA PRO A 135 18.49 -13.08 -2.52
C PRO A 135 18.15 -12.18 -3.73
N PHE A 136 16.90 -11.72 -3.81
CA PHE A 136 16.39 -10.84 -4.86
C PHE A 136 15.58 -9.73 -4.22
N TYR A 137 15.47 -8.60 -4.93
CA TYR A 137 14.65 -7.47 -4.52
C TYR A 137 13.44 -7.33 -5.43
N SER A 138 12.32 -6.95 -4.85
CA SER A 138 11.14 -6.51 -5.58
C SER A 138 10.48 -5.38 -4.80
N GLU A 139 10.16 -4.30 -5.48
CA GLU A 139 9.38 -3.19 -4.97
C GLU A 139 8.47 -2.67 -6.07
N PHE A 140 7.19 -2.45 -5.72
CA PHE A 140 6.16 -2.05 -6.66
C PHE A 140 5.36 -0.90 -6.06
N ASP A 141 5.36 0.23 -6.75
CA ASP A 141 4.94 1.50 -6.14
C ASP A 141 3.75 2.08 -6.89
N HIS A 142 2.79 2.58 -6.12
CA HIS A 142 1.91 3.65 -6.54
C HIS A 142 2.37 4.90 -5.81
N GLU A 143 2.91 5.87 -6.53
CA GLU A 143 3.28 7.16 -5.95
C GLU A 143 2.49 8.27 -6.62
N TYR A 144 1.67 8.96 -5.85
CA TYR A 144 0.95 10.13 -6.32
C TYR A 144 1.70 11.40 -5.95
N LEU A 145 2.02 12.18 -6.99
CA LEU A 145 2.76 13.44 -6.90
C LEU A 145 1.86 14.58 -7.40
N PRO A 146 1.08 15.24 -6.53
CA PRO A 146 0.10 16.26 -6.94
C PRO A 146 0.73 17.51 -7.54
N ASN A 147 1.95 17.85 -7.13
CA ASN A 147 2.68 19.01 -7.66
C ASN A 147 3.69 18.63 -8.76
N GLY A 148 3.71 17.38 -9.20
CA GLY A 148 4.76 16.83 -10.03
C GLY A 148 5.97 16.36 -9.22
N GLY A 149 7.02 15.97 -9.93
CA GLY A 149 8.19 15.29 -9.40
C GLY A 149 8.64 14.17 -10.35
N TRP A 150 9.82 13.59 -10.12
CA TRP A 150 10.40 12.57 -11.02
C TRP A 150 10.50 13.01 -12.49
N GLY A 151 10.70 14.31 -12.72
CA GLY A 151 10.74 14.90 -14.06
C GLY A 151 9.37 15.05 -14.73
N HIS A 152 8.28 15.00 -13.96
CA HIS A 152 6.91 15.26 -14.42
C HIS A 152 6.43 16.62 -13.93
N VAL A 153 5.66 17.30 -14.79
CA VAL A 153 5.03 18.59 -14.46
C VAL A 153 3.56 18.36 -14.15
N GLY A 154 3.12 18.85 -12.99
CA GLY A 154 1.75 18.73 -12.53
C GLY A 154 1.36 17.36 -12.00
N PRO A 155 0.10 17.20 -11.56
CA PRO A 155 -0.37 15.99 -10.91
C PRO A 155 -0.11 14.73 -11.73
N THR A 156 0.57 13.76 -11.12
CA THR A 156 0.93 12.49 -11.77
C THR A 156 0.90 11.34 -10.77
N LEU A 157 0.29 10.21 -11.16
CA LEU A 157 0.44 8.93 -10.49
C LEU A 157 1.50 8.11 -11.21
N THR A 158 2.63 7.84 -10.56
CA THR A 158 3.65 6.91 -11.06
C THR A 158 3.34 5.49 -10.59
N LEU A 159 3.68 4.54 -11.44
CA LEU A 159 3.41 3.11 -11.27
C LEU A 159 4.72 2.39 -11.55
N ASN A 160 5.53 2.22 -10.51
CA ASN A 160 6.92 1.84 -10.63
C ASN A 160 7.13 0.37 -10.28
N LYS A 161 8.19 -0.19 -10.84
CA LYS A 161 8.69 -1.52 -10.54
C LYS A 161 10.20 -1.47 -10.40
N TRP A 162 10.70 -1.89 -9.26
CA TRP A 162 12.11 -2.10 -8.98
C TRP A 162 12.36 -3.57 -8.74
N GLU A 163 13.30 -4.17 -9.48
CA GLU A 163 13.73 -5.54 -9.22
C GLU A 163 15.25 -5.64 -9.39
N SER A 164 15.95 -6.25 -8.45
CA SER A 164 17.43 -6.33 -8.49
C SER A 164 17.94 -7.74 -8.81
N ARG A 165 19.19 -7.79 -9.29
CA ARG A 165 20.11 -8.89 -8.98
C ARG A 165 20.93 -8.40 -7.75
N PRO A 166 21.25 -9.28 -6.78
CA PRO A 166 20.96 -9.16 -5.34
C PRO A 166 21.09 -7.78 -4.68
N PHE A 167 20.18 -7.45 -3.75
CA PHE A 167 20.20 -6.21 -2.95
C PHE A 167 19.88 -6.49 -1.47
N PRO A 168 20.70 -6.02 -0.52
CA PRO A 168 22.17 -6.00 -0.52
C PRO A 168 22.74 -7.37 -0.04
N PRO A 169 23.83 -7.93 -0.63
CA PRO A 169 24.79 -7.38 -1.60
C PRO A 169 24.78 -8.06 -3.00
N GLY A 170 24.85 -7.28 -4.11
CA GLY A 170 24.92 -7.85 -5.48
C GLY A 170 24.62 -6.96 -6.69
N GLY A 171 24.00 -5.78 -6.52
CA GLY A 171 23.74 -4.81 -7.59
C GLY A 171 22.59 -3.84 -7.25
N GLU A 172 22.50 -2.74 -8.00
CA GLU A 172 21.38 -1.79 -7.91
C GLU A 172 20.10 -2.39 -8.51
N PRO A 173 18.92 -2.20 -7.90
CA PRO A 173 17.65 -2.57 -8.51
C PRO A 173 17.44 -1.86 -9.85
N ILE A 174 16.89 -2.58 -10.84
CA ILE A 174 16.53 -2.02 -12.14
C ILE A 174 15.11 -1.46 -12.03
N ALA A 175 15.00 -0.15 -12.19
CA ALA A 175 13.72 0.56 -12.23
C ALA A 175 13.06 0.48 -13.60
N VAL A 176 11.76 0.24 -13.62
CA VAL A 176 10.87 0.47 -14.76
C VAL A 176 9.68 1.29 -14.28
N SER A 177 9.49 2.46 -14.87
CA SER A 177 8.45 3.40 -14.48
C SER A 177 7.36 3.51 -15.54
N GLY A 178 6.11 3.50 -15.10
CA GLY A 178 4.96 3.94 -15.88
C GLY A 178 4.26 5.09 -15.16
N LYS A 179 3.31 5.76 -15.83
CA LYS A 179 2.58 6.88 -15.23
C LYS A 179 1.20 7.09 -15.83
N VAL A 180 0.34 7.72 -15.05
CA VAL A 180 -0.92 8.32 -15.50
C VAL A 180 -0.91 9.79 -15.08
N ALA A 181 -0.98 10.69 -16.07
CA ALA A 181 -1.03 12.12 -15.81
C ALA A 181 -2.46 12.56 -15.45
N GLY A 182 -2.57 13.57 -14.61
CA GLY A 182 -3.83 14.12 -14.14
C GLY A 182 -3.99 14.00 -12.63
N SER A 183 -4.99 14.73 -12.12
CA SER A 183 -5.32 14.72 -10.70
C SER A 183 -5.96 13.39 -10.31
N PHE A 184 -5.50 12.86 -9.18
CA PHE A 184 -6.11 11.74 -8.44
C PHE A 184 -6.57 12.20 -7.05
N ALA A 185 -6.85 13.48 -6.85
CA ALA A 185 -7.45 13.94 -5.60
C ALA A 185 -8.82 13.26 -5.38
N GLY A 186 -9.01 12.71 -4.18
CA GLY A 186 -10.20 11.94 -3.84
C GLY A 186 -9.92 10.47 -3.60
N TRP A 187 -11.00 9.71 -3.40
CA TRP A 187 -10.97 8.27 -3.15
C TRP A 187 -10.78 7.45 -4.43
N HIS A 188 -9.76 6.62 -4.44
CA HIS A 188 -9.46 5.68 -5.51
C HIS A 188 -9.30 4.26 -4.98
N THR A 189 -9.68 3.27 -5.78
CA THR A 189 -9.30 1.87 -5.54
C THR A 189 -8.16 1.51 -6.48
N LEU A 190 -6.98 1.28 -5.91
CA LEU A 190 -5.80 0.85 -6.64
C LEU A 190 -5.69 -0.67 -6.54
N VAL A 191 -5.38 -1.32 -7.67
CA VAL A 191 -5.15 -2.77 -7.73
C VAL A 191 -3.86 -3.05 -8.48
N LEU A 192 -3.01 -3.87 -7.86
CA LEU A 192 -1.82 -4.45 -8.46
C LEU A 192 -1.99 -5.97 -8.54
N HIS A 193 -1.88 -6.50 -9.74
CA HIS A 193 -1.77 -7.93 -9.99
C HIS A 193 -0.31 -8.29 -10.23
N ALA A 194 0.26 -9.08 -9.33
CA ALA A 194 1.60 -9.62 -9.46
C ALA A 194 1.55 -11.11 -9.78
N ARG A 195 2.32 -11.55 -10.78
CA ARG A 195 2.62 -12.96 -11.06
C ARG A 195 3.99 -13.12 -11.72
N ALA A 196 4.49 -14.34 -11.81
CA ALA A 196 5.65 -14.66 -12.62
C ALA A 196 5.53 -14.07 -14.05
N GLY A 197 6.51 -13.22 -14.42
CA GLY A 197 6.62 -12.61 -15.73
C GLY A 197 5.83 -11.31 -15.93
N GLU A 198 4.87 -10.95 -15.08
CA GLU A 198 3.96 -9.82 -15.34
C GLU A 198 3.44 -9.12 -14.08
N LEU A 199 3.40 -7.79 -14.14
CA LEU A 199 2.74 -6.90 -13.18
C LEU A 199 1.72 -6.04 -13.91
N ARG A 200 0.49 -5.94 -13.40
CA ARG A 200 -0.57 -5.09 -13.96
C ARG A 200 -1.14 -4.17 -12.90
N PHE A 201 -1.12 -2.88 -13.20
CA PHE A 201 -1.65 -1.83 -12.35
C PHE A 201 -3.00 -1.37 -12.89
N PHE A 202 -3.96 -1.18 -12.00
CA PHE A 202 -5.29 -0.67 -12.30
C PHE A 202 -5.64 0.45 -11.33
N VAL A 203 -6.34 1.45 -11.86
CA VAL A 203 -6.93 2.53 -11.07
C VAL A 203 -8.43 2.55 -11.36
N ASP A 204 -9.23 2.37 -10.31
CA ASP A 204 -10.70 2.32 -10.40
C ASP A 204 -11.21 1.32 -11.46
N GLY A 205 -10.57 0.16 -11.53
CA GLY A 205 -10.91 -0.90 -12.48
C GLY A 205 -10.40 -0.69 -13.91
N LYS A 206 -9.79 0.45 -14.21
CA LYS A 206 -9.21 0.73 -15.53
C LYS A 206 -7.74 0.30 -15.55
N PRO A 207 -7.27 -0.45 -16.57
CA PRO A 207 -5.85 -0.74 -16.74
C PRO A 207 -5.06 0.56 -16.88
N ALA A 208 -3.98 0.69 -16.12
CA ALA A 208 -3.12 1.87 -16.14
C ALA A 208 -1.77 1.55 -16.80
N VAL A 209 -1.02 0.58 -16.24
CA VAL A 209 0.32 0.20 -16.70
C VAL A 209 0.51 -1.31 -16.57
N THR A 210 1.23 -1.92 -17.51
CA THR A 210 1.71 -3.30 -17.42
C THR A 210 3.23 -3.31 -17.53
N HIS A 211 3.89 -3.97 -16.58
CA HIS A 211 5.34 -4.18 -16.60
C HIS A 211 5.68 -5.66 -16.77
N THR A 212 6.71 -5.95 -17.55
CA THR A 212 7.30 -7.29 -17.60
C THR A 212 8.21 -7.50 -16.39
N ARG A 213 8.06 -8.62 -15.67
CA ARG A 213 8.97 -9.00 -14.56
C ARG A 213 10.27 -9.59 -15.09
N ASN A 214 11.35 -9.44 -14.32
CA ASN A 214 12.70 -9.86 -14.73
C ASN A 214 12.96 -11.40 -14.74
N GLY A 215 11.91 -12.21 -14.55
CA GLY A 215 11.98 -13.68 -14.57
C GLY A 215 12.52 -14.33 -13.30
N GLN A 216 12.75 -13.55 -12.22
CA GLN A 216 13.16 -14.09 -10.93
C GLN A 216 11.99 -14.74 -10.18
N PRO A 217 12.27 -15.65 -9.22
CA PRO A 217 11.28 -16.13 -8.29
C PRO A 217 10.57 -14.96 -7.55
N PRO A 218 9.30 -15.12 -7.18
CA PRO A 218 8.60 -14.15 -6.34
C PRO A 218 9.33 -13.91 -5.02
N VAL A 219 9.48 -12.65 -4.65
CA VAL A 219 10.12 -12.20 -3.40
C VAL A 219 9.04 -11.84 -2.39
N LEU A 220 9.30 -12.14 -1.12
CA LEU A 220 8.44 -11.71 -0.02
C LEU A 220 8.45 -10.18 0.10
N MET A 221 7.28 -9.54 -0.03
CA MET A 221 7.11 -8.09 0.06
C MET A 221 6.10 -7.68 1.12
N SER A 222 6.41 -6.67 1.91
CA SER A 222 5.48 -6.02 2.84
C SER A 222 4.53 -5.08 2.09
N MET A 223 3.37 -4.78 2.65
CA MET A 223 2.47 -3.71 2.17
C MET A 223 2.66 -2.47 3.03
N ASN A 224 2.90 -1.32 2.40
CA ASN A 224 3.36 -0.12 3.10
C ASN A 224 2.69 1.15 2.55
N PHE A 225 2.70 2.18 3.39
CA PHE A 225 2.22 3.52 3.09
C PHE A 225 3.24 4.53 3.58
N ASN A 226 3.50 5.58 2.81
CA ASN A 226 4.17 6.76 3.32
C ASN A 226 3.61 8.05 2.71
N LEU A 227 3.80 9.14 3.46
CA LEU A 227 3.56 10.50 3.03
C LEU A 227 4.80 11.32 3.39
N TRP A 228 5.50 11.81 2.37
CA TRP A 228 6.82 12.40 2.54
C TRP A 228 7.11 13.47 1.48
N PHE A 229 8.18 14.23 1.67
CA PHE A 229 8.59 15.32 0.80
C PHE A 229 9.89 14.99 0.08
N VAL A 230 9.96 15.24 -1.23
CA VAL A 230 11.16 15.03 -2.02
C VAL A 230 12.27 15.96 -1.54
N ALA A 231 13.47 15.39 -1.33
CA ALA A 231 14.64 16.15 -0.93
C ALA A 231 14.93 17.28 -1.92
N ASP A 232 15.30 18.47 -1.45
CA ASP A 232 15.64 19.66 -2.26
C ASP A 232 14.49 20.27 -3.10
N HIS A 233 13.28 19.72 -3.04
CA HIS A 233 12.11 20.19 -3.80
C HIS A 233 10.98 20.73 -2.89
N LEU A 234 11.36 21.31 -1.74
CA LEU A 234 10.43 22.04 -0.89
C LEU A 234 10.11 23.43 -1.45
N ALA A 235 8.86 23.85 -1.31
CA ALA A 235 8.45 25.21 -1.65
C ALA A 235 9.29 26.25 -0.87
N PRO A 236 9.69 27.37 -1.49
CA PRO A 236 10.50 28.42 -0.86
C PRO A 236 9.64 29.30 0.07
N SER A 237 9.01 28.69 1.06
CA SER A 237 8.14 29.31 2.04
C SER A 237 8.44 28.79 3.43
N ARG A 238 8.48 29.71 4.41
CA ARG A 238 8.60 29.42 5.85
C ARG A 238 7.27 29.28 6.57
N ALA A 239 6.15 29.40 5.87
CA ALA A 239 4.85 29.16 6.49
C ALA A 239 4.65 27.65 6.69
N PRO A 240 4.23 27.20 7.90
CA PRO A 240 3.89 25.81 8.14
C PRO A 240 2.80 25.33 7.18
N ARG A 241 2.95 24.11 6.67
CA ARG A 241 1.92 23.40 5.91
C ARG A 241 1.82 21.96 6.36
N ARG A 242 0.62 21.42 6.22
CA ARG A 242 0.27 20.05 6.60
C ARG A 242 -0.41 19.36 5.43
N TRP A 243 0.06 18.18 5.09
CA TRP A 243 -0.51 17.28 4.10
C TRP A 243 -1.12 16.08 4.76
N GLU A 244 -2.13 15.50 4.13
CA GLU A 244 -2.77 14.26 4.59
C GLU A 244 -3.07 13.32 3.43
N GLN A 245 -2.94 12.02 3.73
CA GLN A 245 -3.35 10.88 2.92
C GLN A 245 -4.18 9.97 3.82
N GLU A 246 -5.28 9.44 3.31
CA GLU A 246 -6.15 8.54 4.08
C GLU A 246 -6.32 7.19 3.38
N VAL A 247 -6.54 6.13 4.16
CA VAL A 247 -6.72 4.77 3.67
C VAL A 247 -7.92 4.15 4.37
N ASP A 248 -8.85 3.62 3.58
CA ASP A 248 -10.08 2.99 4.06
C ASP A 248 -9.87 1.50 4.34
N TRP A 249 -9.14 0.81 3.46
CA TRP A 249 -8.77 -0.60 3.66
C TRP A 249 -7.61 -1.02 2.76
N VAL A 250 -6.98 -2.12 3.14
CA VAL A 250 -5.96 -2.81 2.35
C VAL A 250 -6.24 -4.32 2.27
N LEU A 251 -5.88 -4.93 1.15
CA LEU A 251 -6.13 -6.33 0.85
C LEU A 251 -4.94 -6.94 0.11
N HIS A 252 -4.59 -8.17 0.49
CA HIS A 252 -3.83 -9.08 -0.35
C HIS A 252 -4.60 -10.39 -0.53
N VAL A 253 -4.65 -10.92 -1.75
CA VAL A 253 -5.17 -12.27 -2.08
C VAL A 253 -4.10 -13.04 -2.82
N ALA A 254 -3.60 -14.11 -2.22
CA ALA A 254 -2.50 -14.89 -2.78
C ALA A 254 -2.92 -15.65 -4.04
N ASP A 255 -2.01 -15.68 -5.03
CA ASP A 255 -2.11 -16.51 -6.25
C ASP A 255 -3.40 -16.33 -7.09
N GLN A 256 -4.14 -15.24 -6.86
CA GLN A 256 -5.37 -14.91 -7.57
C GLN A 256 -5.37 -13.47 -8.07
N TRP A 257 -6.05 -13.25 -9.18
CA TRP A 257 -6.28 -11.94 -9.77
C TRP A 257 -7.74 -11.55 -9.62
N TRP A 258 -8.04 -10.82 -8.55
CA TRP A 258 -9.36 -10.25 -8.35
C TRP A 258 -9.45 -8.90 -9.06
N SER A 259 -10.49 -8.70 -9.86
CA SER A 259 -10.80 -7.39 -10.41
C SER A 259 -11.16 -6.40 -9.30
N THR A 260 -11.08 -5.10 -9.60
CA THR A 260 -11.53 -4.04 -8.68
C THR A 260 -12.97 -4.24 -8.20
N GLU A 261 -13.85 -4.78 -9.05
CA GLU A 261 -15.24 -5.10 -8.69
C GLU A 261 -15.31 -6.28 -7.71
N GLN A 262 -14.55 -7.35 -7.95
CA GLN A 262 -14.49 -8.49 -7.02
C GLN A 262 -13.97 -8.07 -5.66
N VAL A 263 -12.88 -7.29 -5.63
CA VAL A 263 -12.33 -6.71 -4.39
C VAL A 263 -13.39 -5.89 -3.66
N SER A 264 -14.02 -4.94 -4.34
CA SER A 264 -15.00 -4.04 -3.73
C SER A 264 -16.21 -4.81 -3.17
N ARG A 265 -16.68 -5.83 -3.91
CA ARG A 265 -17.77 -6.70 -3.45
C ARG A 265 -17.39 -7.47 -2.19
N HIS A 266 -16.24 -8.13 -2.16
CA HIS A 266 -15.81 -8.91 -0.99
C HIS A 266 -15.57 -8.04 0.24
N VAL A 267 -14.96 -6.87 0.09
CA VAL A 267 -14.81 -5.90 1.18
C VAL A 267 -16.18 -5.48 1.74
N ALA A 268 -17.15 -5.17 0.88
CA ALA A 268 -18.50 -4.83 1.32
C ALA A 268 -19.20 -5.99 2.04
N GLU A 269 -19.02 -7.23 1.57
CA GLU A 269 -19.55 -8.44 2.21
C GLU A 269 -18.93 -8.66 3.60
N TRP A 270 -17.61 -8.54 3.73
CA TRP A 270 -16.90 -8.69 5.01
C TRP A 270 -17.33 -7.63 6.01
N ARG A 271 -17.39 -6.36 5.60
CA ARG A 271 -17.87 -5.27 6.46
C ARG A 271 -19.30 -5.51 6.93
N LYS A 272 -20.20 -5.95 6.03
CA LYS A 272 -21.58 -6.31 6.39
C LYS A 272 -21.63 -7.48 7.39
N ALA A 273 -20.69 -8.41 7.30
CA ALA A 273 -20.53 -9.52 8.24
C ALA A 273 -19.79 -9.13 9.54
N GLY A 274 -19.38 -7.87 9.72
CA GLY A 274 -18.62 -7.40 10.87
C GLY A 274 -17.14 -7.84 10.87
N GLN A 275 -16.65 -8.36 9.75
CA GLN A 275 -15.26 -8.77 9.56
C GLN A 275 -14.44 -7.54 9.17
N ARG A 276 -13.75 -6.97 10.15
CA ARG A 276 -12.89 -5.78 10.03
C ARG A 276 -11.46 -6.12 9.62
N ARG A 277 -11.03 -7.33 9.98
CA ARG A 277 -9.72 -7.87 9.66
C ARG A 277 -9.85 -9.36 9.41
N LEU A 278 -9.15 -9.85 8.38
CA LEU A 278 -9.04 -11.26 8.05
C LEU A 278 -7.58 -11.58 7.79
N ASP A 279 -7.06 -12.63 8.42
CA ASP A 279 -5.74 -13.17 8.12
C ASP A 279 -5.85 -14.68 8.04
N THR A 280 -6.02 -15.19 6.81
CA THR A 280 -6.04 -16.63 6.50
C THR A 280 -4.70 -17.08 5.90
N MET A 281 -3.72 -16.18 5.83
CA MET A 281 -2.40 -16.47 5.27
C MET A 281 -1.67 -17.46 6.18
N LYS A 282 -1.15 -18.54 5.58
CA LYS A 282 -0.30 -19.47 6.31
C LYS A 282 0.90 -18.72 6.92
N PRO A 283 1.22 -18.93 8.20
CA PRO A 283 2.45 -18.41 8.79
C PRO A 283 3.64 -18.90 7.97
N LYS A 284 4.50 -17.99 7.50
CA LYS A 284 5.77 -18.36 6.88
C LYS A 284 6.89 -18.26 7.94
N PRO A 285 7.79 -19.26 8.03
CA PRO A 285 8.92 -19.25 8.98
C PRO A 285 9.88 -18.08 8.69
N PRO A 286 10.71 -17.72 9.68
CA PRO A 286 10.71 -16.39 10.28
C PRO A 286 10.63 -15.28 9.24
N VAL A 287 9.55 -14.49 9.33
CA VAL A 287 9.38 -13.30 8.52
C VAL A 287 10.56 -12.36 8.81
N PRO A 288 11.40 -12.01 7.81
CA PRO A 288 12.45 -11.04 8.02
C PRO A 288 11.85 -9.72 8.50
N PRO A 289 12.55 -8.93 9.33
CA PRO A 289 12.03 -7.65 9.78
C PRO A 289 11.63 -6.80 8.56
N SER A 290 10.46 -6.16 8.66
CA SER A 290 10.04 -5.18 7.67
C SER A 290 11.09 -4.09 7.56
N LEU A 291 11.37 -3.65 6.33
CA LEU A 291 12.27 -2.56 6.00
C LEU A 291 11.74 -1.18 6.42
N CYS A 292 10.86 -1.13 7.40
CA CYS A 292 10.22 0.11 7.80
C CYS A 292 11.21 1.16 8.30
N GLU A 293 12.40 0.76 8.74
CA GLU A 293 13.39 1.68 9.31
C GLU A 293 14.56 2.05 8.37
N LEU A 294 14.49 1.71 7.07
CA LEU A 294 15.58 1.96 6.09
C LEU A 294 16.12 3.41 6.05
#